data_AF-Q0A5F3-F1
#
_entry.id   AF-Q0A5F3-F1
#
_cell.length_a   1.000
_cell.length_b   1.000
_cell.length_c   1.000
_cell.angle_alpha   90.00
_cell.angle_beta   90.00
_cell.angle_gamma   90.00
#
_symmetry.space_group_name_H-M   'P 1'
#
loop_
_entity.id
_entity.type
_entity.pdbx_description
1 polymer ?
#
loop_
_entity_poly.entity_id
_entity_poly.type
_entity_poly.pdbx_seq_one_letter_code
_entity_poly.pdbx_strand_id
1 'polypeptide(L)'
;MKQEDLRRTILEELARIAPDVDVAAVDDQASLRDEYDLDSVDALNLLTALHKRLGVDIPEADYGRLHSLQDLLDYLGPRLG
;
A
#
# COMPACT_ATOMS: atom_id res chain seq x y z
N MET A 1 1.57 14.74 5.90
CA MET A 1 2.49 13.70 6.43
C MET A 1 3.80 13.71 5.64
N LYS A 2 4.91 13.20 6.18
CA LYS A 2 6.13 12.97 5.38
C LYS A 2 5.99 11.67 4.57
N GLN A 3 6.58 11.63 3.38
CA GLN A 3 6.55 10.45 2.50
C GLN A 3 7.15 9.21 3.20
N GLU A 4 8.17 9.39 4.03
CA GLU A 4 8.79 8.32 4.81
C GLU A 4 7.84 7.71 5.86
N ASP A 5 7.06 8.54 6.55
CA ASP A 5 6.05 8.09 7.52
C ASP A 5 4.91 7.31 6.82
N LEU A 6 4.49 7.78 5.65
CA LEU A 6 3.49 7.11 4.83
C LEU A 6 4.01 5.76 4.32
N ARG A 7 5.24 5.72 3.80
CA ARG A 7 5.91 4.48 3.36
C ARG A 7 5.96 3.46 4.49
N ARG A 8 6.40 3.89 5.67
CA ARG A 8 6.43 3.03 6.87
C ARG A 8 5.05 2.49 7.22
N THR A 9 4.03 3.34 7.19
CA THR A 9 2.64 2.94 7.45
C THR A 9 2.17 1.86 6.46
N ILE A 10 2.47 2.02 5.17
CA ILE A 10 2.09 1.03 4.14
C ILE A 10 2.83 -0.29 4.36
N LEU A 11 4.14 -0.24 4.61
CA LEU A 11 4.94 -1.43 4.89
C LEU A 11 4.46 -2.18 6.14
N GLU A 12 4.06 -1.47 7.19
CA GLU A 12 3.49 -2.08 8.40
C GLU A 12 2.17 -2.81 8.12
N GLU A 13 1.28 -2.25 7.30
CA GLU A 13 0.05 -2.94 6.90
C GLU A 13 0.34 -4.10 5.94
N LEU A 14 1.31 -3.94 5.04
CA LEU A 14 1.76 -5.00 4.14
C LEU A 14 2.28 -6.21 4.92
N ALA A 15 3.15 -6.00 5.91
CA ALA A 15 3.67 -7.06 6.78
C ALA A 15 2.59 -7.76 7.62
N ARG A 16 1.45 -7.10 7.89
CA ARG A 16 0.32 -7.74 8.58
C ARG A 16 -0.45 -8.69 7.68
N ILE A 17 -0.55 -8.35 6.40
CA ILE A 17 -1.32 -9.11 5.42
C ILE A 17 -0.46 -10.24 4.88
N ALA A 18 0.77 -9.92 4.48
CA ALA A 18 1.77 -10.84 3.99
C ALA A 18 3.00 -10.81 4.92
N PRO A 19 2.98 -11.54 6.05
CA PRO A 19 4.10 -11.59 6.99
C PRO A 19 5.35 -12.28 6.43
N ASP A 20 5.22 -12.98 5.30
CA ASP A 20 6.34 -13.61 4.58
C ASP A 20 7.16 -12.59 3.77
N VAL A 21 6.59 -11.40 3.52
CA VAL A 21 7.24 -10.35 2.73
C VAL A 21 8.30 -9.64 3.57
N ASP A 22 9.52 -9.57 3.03
CA ASP A 22 10.58 -8.76 3.62
C ASP A 22 10.39 -7.27 3.30
N VAL A 23 9.65 -6.58 4.17
CA VAL A 23 9.38 -5.14 4.08
C VAL A 23 10.62 -4.26 4.09
N ALA A 24 11.79 -4.76 4.53
CA ALA A 24 13.04 -4.01 4.47
C ALA A 24 13.67 -4.08 3.07
N ALA A 25 13.37 -5.13 2.30
CA ALA A 25 13.82 -5.35 0.94
C ALA A 25 12.76 -5.03 -0.13
N VAL A 26 11.57 -4.55 0.28
CA VAL A 26 10.51 -4.16 -0.65
C VAL A 26 10.99 -3.06 -1.59
N ASP A 27 10.94 -3.35 -2.89
CA ASP A 27 11.17 -2.39 -3.95
C ASP A 27 9.92 -1.53 -4.15
N ASP A 28 10.10 -0.21 -4.20
CA ASP A 28 8.99 0.73 -4.31
C ASP A 28 8.27 0.65 -5.67
N GLN A 29 8.98 0.24 -6.73
CA GLN A 29 8.47 0.08 -8.10
C GLN A 29 7.93 -1.33 -8.37
N ALA A 30 8.21 -2.30 -7.50
CA ALA A 30 7.73 -3.66 -7.68
C ALA A 30 6.21 -3.75 -7.60
N SER A 31 5.65 -4.62 -8.45
CA SER A 31 4.23 -4.95 -8.40
C SER A 31 3.95 -5.74 -7.13
N LEU A 32 3.11 -5.18 -6.25
CA LEU A 32 2.78 -5.81 -4.98
C LEU A 32 2.13 -7.19 -5.19
N ARG A 33 1.38 -7.36 -6.27
CA ARG A 33 0.68 -8.62 -6.57
C ARG A 33 1.58 -9.68 -7.19
N ASP A 34 2.58 -9.26 -7.96
CA ASP A 34 3.44 -10.18 -8.72
C ASP A 34 4.67 -10.57 -7.91
N GLU A 35 5.28 -9.60 -7.21
CA GLU A 35 6.51 -9.79 -6.42
C GLU A 35 6.22 -10.38 -5.03
N TYR A 36 5.10 -9.99 -4.42
CA TYR A 36 4.73 -10.39 -3.05
C TYR A 36 3.54 -11.34 -3.00
N ASP A 37 3.16 -11.93 -4.15
CA ASP A 37 2.08 -12.91 -4.30
C ASP A 37 0.75 -12.46 -3.67
N LEU A 38 0.47 -11.15 -3.67
CA LEU A 38 -0.76 -10.63 -3.08
C LEU A 38 -1.97 -10.95 -3.95
N ASP A 39 -2.90 -11.70 -3.37
CA ASP A 39 -4.19 -11.95 -3.96
C ASP A 39 -5.09 -10.70 -3.95
N SER A 40 -6.18 -10.76 -4.73
CA SER A 40 -7.17 -9.67 -4.78
C SER A 40 -7.71 -9.31 -3.40
N VAL A 41 -7.88 -10.29 -2.50
CA VAL A 41 -8.37 -10.07 -1.13
C VAL A 41 -7.33 -9.34 -0.28
N ASP A 42 -6.06 -9.67 -0.42
CA ASP A 42 -4.97 -9.05 0.33
C ASP A 42 -4.75 -7.61 -0.08
N ALA A 43 -4.78 -7.32 -1.39
CA ALA A 43 -4.75 -5.95 -1.88
C ALA A 43 -5.92 -5.11 -1.33
N LEU A 44 -7.14 -5.66 -1.33
CA LEU A 44 -8.32 -4.98 -0.78
C LEU A 44 -8.20 -4.74 0.74
N ASN A 45 -7.66 -5.71 1.47
CA ASN A 45 -7.40 -5.58 2.91
C ASN A 45 -6.37 -4.48 3.19
N LEU A 46 -5.32 -4.38 2.38
CA LEU A 46 -4.29 -3.35 2.49
C LEU A 46 -4.90 -1.97 2.29
N LEU A 47 -5.66 -1.78 1.22
CA LEU A 47 -6.32 -0.51 0.91
C LEU A 47 -7.34 -0.12 1.98
N THR A 48 -8.10 -1.08 2.50
CA THR A 48 -9.06 -0.86 3.58
C THR A 48 -8.35 -0.48 4.89
N ALA A 49 -7.24 -1.13 5.21
CA ALA A 49 -6.44 -0.82 6.39
C ALA A 49 -5.83 0.59 6.29
N LEU A 50 -5.29 0.94 5.12
CA LEU A 50 -4.77 2.27 4.82
C LEU A 50 -5.87 3.34 4.91
N HIS A 51 -7.03 3.10 4.30
CA HIS A 51 -8.21 3.96 4.41
C HIS A 51 -8.57 4.25 5.87
N LYS A 52 -8.68 3.21 6.70
CA LYS A 52 -9.03 3.36 8.13
C LYS A 52 -7.94 4.05 8.93
N ARG A 53 -6.66 3.76 8.65
CA ARG A 53 -5.51 4.25 9.42
C ARG A 53 -5.16 5.70 9.08
N LEU A 54 -5.31 6.06 7.81
CA LEU A 54 -4.97 7.39 7.28
C LEU A 54 -6.20 8.30 7.13
N GLY A 55 -7.41 7.74 7.16
CA GLY A 55 -8.67 8.48 6.99
C GLY A 55 -8.91 8.93 5.55
N VAL A 56 -8.38 8.22 4.56
CA VAL A 56 -8.38 8.60 3.13
C VAL A 56 -9.31 7.73 2.33
N ASP A 57 -10.25 8.33 1.61
CA ASP A 57 -11.17 7.58 0.73
C ASP A 57 -10.44 7.10 -0.54
N ILE A 58 -10.44 5.78 -0.76
CA ILE A 58 -9.85 5.14 -1.94
C ILE A 58 -11.00 4.43 -2.67
N PRO A 59 -11.54 5.01 -3.75
CA PRO A 59 -12.59 4.36 -4.53
C PRO A 59 -12.05 3.11 -5.24
N GLU A 60 -12.91 2.09 -5.36
CA GLU A 60 -12.59 0.82 -6.01
C GLU A 60 -12.11 0.99 -7.47
N ALA A 61 -12.59 2.04 -8.15
CA ALA A 61 -12.17 2.38 -9.50
C ALA A 61 -10.67 2.71 -9.61
N ASP A 62 -10.04 3.20 -8.54
CA ASP A 62 -8.61 3.51 -8.52
C ASP A 62 -7.76 2.31 -8.07
N TYR A 63 -8.36 1.21 -7.58
CA TYR A 63 -7.59 0.04 -7.11
C TYR A 63 -6.70 -0.56 -8.20
N GLY A 64 -7.17 -0.53 -9.45
CA GLY A 64 -6.40 -0.96 -10.62
C GLY A 64 -5.24 -0.03 -11.00
N ARG A 65 -5.00 1.04 -10.24
CA ARG A 65 -3.82 1.91 -10.37
C ARG A 65 -2.84 1.73 -9.21
N LEU A 66 -3.26 1.06 -8.13
CA LEU A 66 -2.47 0.90 -6.91
C LEU A 66 -1.74 -0.46 -6.96
N HIS A 67 -0.80 -0.57 -7.90
CA HIS A 67 -0.12 -1.82 -8.17
C HIS A 67 1.23 -1.91 -7.45
N SER A 68 1.88 -0.77 -7.20
CA SER A 68 3.16 -0.69 -6.50
C SER A 68 3.08 0.14 -5.23
N LEU A 69 4.11 0.04 -4.39
CA LEU A 69 4.26 0.91 -3.23
C LEU A 69 4.42 2.38 -3.66
N GLN A 70 5.10 2.64 -4.76
CA GLN A 70 5.22 3.98 -5.35
C GLN A 70 3.86 4.53 -5.76
N ASP A 71 2.98 3.73 -6.39
CA ASP A 71 1.63 4.17 -6.74
C ASP A 71 0.84 4.57 -5.50
N LEU A 72 0.94 3.79 -4.42
CA LEU A 72 0.31 4.13 -3.14
C LEU A 72 0.87 5.44 -2.58
N LEU A 73 2.19 5.64 -2.63
CA LEU A 73 2.83 6.87 -2.15
C LEU A 73 2.41 8.09 -2.96
N ASP A 74 2.40 7.97 -4.30
CA ASP A 74 2.01 9.05 -5.22
C ASP A 74 0.51 9.38 -5.10
N TYR A 75 -0.32 8.36 -4.88
CA TYR A 75 -1.76 8.51 -4.71
C TYR A 75 -2.14 9.10 -3.34
N LEU A 76 -1.50 8.63 -2.26
CA LEU A 76 -1.84 9.02 -0.89
C LEU A 76 -1.10 10.28 -0.44
N GLY A 77 0.11 10.53 -0.95
CA GLY A 77 0.91 11.71 -0.66
C GLY A 77 0.13 13.03 -0.76
N PRO A 78 -0.47 13.37 -1.91
CA PRO A 78 -1.24 14.61 -2.07
C PRO A 78 -2.56 14.62 -1.30
N ARG A 79 -3.10 13.47 -0.89
CA ARG A 79 -4.34 13.37 -0.07
C ARG A 79 -4.09 13.60 1.42
N LEU A 80 -2.86 13.42 1.87
CA LEU A 80 -2.43 13.55 3.27
C LEU A 80 -1.60 14.82 3.53
N GLY A 81 -1.56 15.71 2.55
CA GLY A 81 -0.86 17.00 2.56
C GLY A 81 -1.67 18.08 3.25
#